data_AF-A0A7R9M0J5-F1
#
_entry.id   AF-A0A7R9M0J5-F1
#
_cell.length_a   1.000
_cell.length_b   1.000
_cell.length_c   1.000
_cell.angle_alpha   90.00
_cell.angle_beta   90.00
_cell.angle_gamma   90.00
#
_symmetry.space_group_name_H-M   'P 1'
#
loop_
_entity.id
_entity.type
_entity.pdbx_description
1 polymer ?
#
loop_
_entity_poly.entity_id
_entity_poly.type
_entity_poly.pdbx_seq_one_letter_code
_entity_poly.pdbx_strand_id
1 'polypeptide(L)' 'MGSGDGGVTRELAACVPHRRLIAVDVNPAMTEYARDHNTLPTIEYVTQDMSVEWSELSPEIRRLEGSVRLILSNF' A
#
# COMPACT_ATOMS: atom_id res chain seq x y z
N MET A 1 -1.32 4.70 -2.92
CA MET A 1 -0.77 5.69 -1.97
C MET A 1 -1.94 6.43 -1.36
N GLY A 2 -1.88 6.71 -0.05
CA GLY A 2 -3.03 7.17 0.71
C GLY A 2 -4.09 6.07 0.82
N SER A 3 -3.71 4.89 1.34
CA SER A 3 -4.64 3.76 1.38
C SER A 3 -5.79 3.97 2.37
N GLY A 4 -5.66 4.90 3.31
CA GLY A 4 -6.65 5.17 4.35
C GLY A 4 -6.98 3.89 5.12
N ASP A 5 -8.27 3.69 5.38
CA ASP A 5 -8.81 2.50 6.04
C ASP A 5 -8.68 1.20 5.21
N GLY A 6 -8.23 1.29 3.96
CA GLY A 6 -8.05 0.15 3.06
C GLY A 6 -9.29 -0.26 2.27
N GLY A 7 -10.42 0.44 2.36
CA GLY A 7 -11.66 0.08 1.64
C GLY A 7 -11.47 0.08 0.12
N VAL A 8 -10.97 1.19 -0.44
CA VAL A 8 -10.66 1.29 -1.89
C VAL A 8 -9.61 0.28 -2.30
N THR A 9 -8.61 0.04 -1.44
CA THR A 9 -7.55 -0.95 -1.70
C THR A 9 -8.12 -2.35 -1.86
N ARG A 10 -9.07 -2.73 -1.01
CA ARG A 10 -9.76 -4.02 -1.06
C ARG A 10 -10.62 -4.15 -2.31
N GLU A 11 -11.35 -3.11 -2.68
CA GLU A 11 -12.15 -3.11 -3.92
C GLU A 11 -11.26 -3.24 -5.16
N LEU A 12 -10.13 -2.52 -5.20
CA LEU A 12 -9.16 -2.63 -6.29
C LEU A 12 -8.62 -4.05 -6.42
N ALA A 13 -8.37 -4.74 -5.30
CA ALA A 13 -7.91 -6.11 -5.33
C ALA A 13 -8.95 -7.07 -5.96
N ALA A 14 -10.24 -6.78 -5.86
CA ALA A 14 -11.29 -7.57 -6.52
C ALA A 14 -11.40 -7.28 -8.02
N CYS A 15 -11.11 -6.05 -8.43
CA CYS A 15 -11.37 -5.58 -9.80
C CYS A 15 -10.15 -5.65 -10.74
N VAL A 16 -8.94 -5.54 -10.19
CA VAL A 16 -7.70 -5.43 -10.98
C VAL A 16 -6.87 -6.70 -10.79
N PRO A 17 -6.60 -7.48 -11.85
CA PRO A 17 -5.69 -8.62 -11.75
C PRO A 17 -4.30 -8.18 -11.29
N HIS A 18 -3.83 -8.75 -10.19
CA HIS A 18 -2.55 -8.41 -9.59
C HIS A 18 -1.92 -9.64 -8.91
N ARG A 19 -0.59 -9.64 -8.79
CA ARG A 19 0.13 -10.64 -7.98
C ARG A 19 0.21 -10.23 -6.52
N ARG A 20 0.45 -8.93 -6.29
CA ARG A 20 0.57 -8.30 -4.98
C ARG A 20 0.18 -6.85 -5.10
N LEU A 21 -0.51 -6.33 -4.09
CA LEU A 21 -0.88 -4.94 -3.95
C LEU A 21 -0.21 -4.40 -2.68
N ILE A 22 0.58 -3.34 -2.83
CA ILE A 22 1.22 -2.66 -1.70
C ILE A 22 0.42 -1.39 -1.42
N ALA A 23 -0.30 -1.40 -0.31
CA ALA A 23 -1.11 -0.30 0.17
C ALA A 23 -0.27 0.52 1.14
N VAL A 24 -0.07 1.80 0.82
CA VAL A 24 0.80 2.68 1.60
C VAL A 24 -0.01 3.84 2.16
N ASP A 25 0.13 4.08 3.45
CA ASP A 25 -0.36 5.28 4.14
C ASP A 25 0.72 5.83 5.08
N VAL A 26 0.67 7.13 5.34
CA VAL A 26 1.57 7.78 6.31
C VAL A 26 1.08 7.59 7.75
N ASN A 27 -0.23 7.38 7.94
CA ASN A 27 -0.83 7.24 9.25
C ASN A 27 -0.79 5.78 9.74
N PRO A 28 -0.04 5.46 10.81
CA PRO A 28 0.06 4.09 11.33
C PRO A 28 -1.31 3.53 11.74
N ALA A 29 -2.17 4.34 12.36
CA ALA A 29 -3.50 3.90 12.81
C ALA A 29 -4.38 3.46 11.63
N MET A 30 -4.25 4.12 10.47
CA MET A 30 -4.97 3.73 9.26
C MET A 30 -4.46 2.40 8.71
N THR A 31 -3.13 2.22 8.65
CA THR A 31 -2.55 0.95 8.20
C THR A 31 -2.85 -0.21 9.14
N GLU A 32 -2.88 0.01 10.45
CA GLU A 32 -3.27 -1.00 11.44
C GLU A 32 -4.74 -1.39 11.28
N TYR A 33 -5.63 -0.39 11.25
CA TYR A 33 -7.04 -0.63 10.99
C TYR A 33 -7.26 -1.41 9.69
N ALA A 34 -6.59 -1.03 8.62
CA ALA A 34 -6.69 -1.67 7.32
C ALA A 34 -6.19 -3.13 7.34
N ARG A 35 -5.09 -3.41 8.06
CA ARG A 35 -4.62 -4.79 8.25
C ARG A 35 -5.65 -5.65 8.96
N ASP A 36 -6.31 -5.10 9.99
CA ASP A 36 -7.25 -5.84 10.83
C ASP A 36 -8.62 -6.06 10.16
N HIS A 37 -9.06 -5.13 9.30
CA HIS A 37 -10.41 -5.12 8.75
C HIS A 37 -10.49 -5.43 7.25
N ASN A 38 -9.38 -5.29 6.52
CA ASN A 38 -9.32 -5.47 5.07
C ASN A 38 -8.24 -6.48 4.65
N THR A 39 -8.01 -7.51 5.49
CA THR A 39 -7.01 -8.54 5.24
C THR A 39 -7.32 -9.35 3.98
N LEU A 40 -6.38 -9.36 3.04
CA LEU A 40 -6.38 -10.26 1.89
C LEU A 40 -4.95 -10.78 1.67
N PRO A 41 -4.75 -12.06 1.28
CA PRO A 41 -3.41 -12.64 1.11
C PRO A 41 -2.52 -11.91 0.09
N THR A 42 -3.14 -11.16 -0.83
CA THR A 42 -2.44 -10.43 -1.89
C THR A 42 -2.16 -8.97 -1.55
N ILE A 43 -2.67 -8.46 -0.43
CA ILE A 43 -2.50 -7.07 0.01
C ILE A 43 -1.52 -7.01 1.18
N GLU A 44 -0.59 -6.06 1.13
CA GLU A 44 0.28 -5.70 2.23
C GLU A 44 0.12 -4.21 2.53
N TYR A 45 -0.16 -3.88 3.79
CA TYR A 45 -0.29 -2.50 4.26
C TYR A 45 1.00 -2.05 4.93
N VAL A 46 1.62 -1.01 4.38
CA VAL A 46 2.90 -0.44 4.83
C VAL A 46 2.68 0.98 5.30
N THR A 47 3.16 1.28 6.51
CA THR A 47 3.21 2.66 7.01
C THR A 47 4.49 3.30 6.48
N GLN A 48 4.37 4.29 5.60
CA GLN A 48 5.52 4.99 5.01
C GLN A 48 5.12 6.37 4.53
N ASP A 49 5.92 7.37 4.87
CA ASP A 49 5.88 8.67 4.21
C ASP A 49 6.51 8.54 2.81
N MET A 50 5.72 8.72 1.77
CA MET A 50 6.17 8.63 0.37
C MET A 50 6.69 9.97 -0.18
N SER A 51 6.76 11.02 0.64
CA SER A 51 7.30 12.34 0.26
C SER A 51 8.82 12.47 0.41
N VAL A 52 9.46 11.47 1.03
CA VAL A 52 10.92 11.42 1.26
C VAL A 52 11.65 10.84 0.04
N GLU A 53 12.98 10.99 0.03
CA GLU A 53 13.84 10.44 -1.03
C GLU A 53 13.82 8.90 -1.01
N TRP A 54 14.10 8.28 -2.17
CA TRP A 54 14.07 6.81 -2.31
C TRP A 54 15.00 6.10 -1.32
N SER A 55 16.14 6.71 -0.98
CA SER A 55 17.10 6.15 0.00
C SER A 55 16.55 6.09 1.42
N GLU A 56 15.54 6.89 1.74
CA GLU A 56 14.91 7.01 3.06
C GLU A 56 13.64 6.15 3.19
N LEU A 57 13.18 5.53 2.10
CA LEU A 57 12.05 4.62 2.11
C LEU A 57 12.39 3.32 2.86
N SER A 58 11.37 2.70 3.46
CA SER A 58 11.49 1.42 4.14
C SER A 58 11.99 0.31 3.19
N PRO A 59 12.68 -0.72 3.72
CA PRO A 59 13.12 -1.87 2.93
C PRO A 59 11.98 -2.53 2.14
N GLU A 60 10.76 -2.55 2.70
CA GLU A 60 9.55 -3.10 2.12
C GLU A 60 9.13 -2.39 0.83
N ILE A 61 9.37 -1.08 0.74
CA ILE A 61 9.11 -0.26 -0.45
C ILE A 61 10.31 -0.27 -1.38
N ARG A 62 11.54 -0.12 -0.86
CA ARG A 62 12.75 -0.11 -1.68
C ARG A 62 12.95 -1.39 -2.49
N ARG A 63 12.59 -2.56 -1.95
CA ARG A 63 12.64 -3.83 -2.69
C ARG A 63 11.74 -3.87 -3.94
N LEU A 64 10.83 -2.90 -4.08
CA LEU A 64 9.93 -2.82 -5.22
C LEU A 64 10.56 -2.08 -6.42
N GLU A 65 11.76 -1.53 -6.28
CA GLU A 65 12.49 -0.84 -7.35
C GLU A 65 12.50 -1.65 -8.65
N GLY A 66 12.08 -1.03 -9.75
CA GLY A 66 12.00 -1.69 -11.07
C GLY A 66 10.92 -2.77 -11.21
N SER A 67 10.10 -3.03 -10.18
CA SER A 67 9.05 -4.07 -10.20
C SER A 67 7.61 -3.53 -10.16
N VAL A 68 7.45 -2.24 -9.86
CA VAL A 68 6.14 -1.57 -9.81
C VAL A 68 5.61 -1.37 -11.24
N ARG A 69 4.40 -1.87 -11.51
CA ARG A 69 3.74 -1.75 -12.82
C ARG A 69 2.66 -0.67 -12.88
N LEU A 70 2.06 -0.36 -11.74
CA LEU A 70 0.98 0.60 -11.61
C LEU A 70 1.06 1.28 -10.24
N ILE A 71 0.90 2.60 -10.24
CA ILE A 71 0.76 3.41 -9.03
C ILE A 71 -0.61 4.05 -9.07
N LEU A 72 -1.35 3.90 -7.98
CA LEU A 72 -2.61 4.59 -7.74
C LEU A 72 -2.42 5.48 -6.51
N SER A 73 -2.89 6.72 -6.59
CA SER A 73 -2.86 7.67 -5.48
C SER A 73 -4.28 8.14 -5.20
N ASN A 74 -4.70 8.04 -3.94
CA ASN A 74 -5.98 8.51 -3.45
C ASN A 74 -5.75 9.67 -2.47
N PHE A 75 -6.63 10.67 -2.50
CA PHE A 75 -6.56 11.88 -1.68
C PHE A 75 -7.62 11.85 -0.58
#